data_AF-B4CYW9-F1
#
_entry.id   AF-B4CYW9-F1
#
_cell.length_a   1.000
_cell.length_b   1.000
_cell.length_c   1.000
_cell.angle_alpha   90.00
_cell.angle_beta   90.00
_cell.angle_gamma   90.00
#
_symmetry.space_group_name_H-M   'P 1'
#
loop_
_entity.id
_entity.type
_entity.pdbx_description
1 polymer ?
#
loop_
_entity_poly.entity_id
_entity_poly.type
_entity_poly.pdbx_seq_one_letter_code
_entity_poly.pdbx_strand_id
1 'polypeptide(L)'
;MPDEIPPLSLGLGDNNENLVLLDTAEEAAPSEAANMAELLRLVPGLASDAHAVDLARAVNHFKHGTDYRVIENPTEFANAYRARIEHENPSAEWQEGVVRLRDYGIPDFSQIQPPKLTGGKLTFYAADNFLGVPYEVEAENLEAVPEYNPMPLTPLPRSPAPAAGNPEEEYEEKPREKPEDESEGEAEEEPNAAAED
;
A
#
# COMPACT_ATOMS: atom_id res chain seq x y z
N MET A 1 24.06 25.98 -1.71
CA MET A 1 22.82 25.55 -1.04
C MET A 1 22.10 24.69 -2.06
N PRO A 2 21.60 23.49 -1.72
CA PRO A 2 20.73 22.79 -2.65
C PRO A 2 19.62 23.76 -3.07
N ASP A 3 19.35 23.87 -4.36
CA ASP A 3 18.29 24.75 -4.85
C ASP A 3 16.99 24.29 -4.17
N GLU A 4 16.46 25.15 -3.32
CA GLU A 4 15.24 24.89 -2.57
C GLU A 4 14.10 24.81 -3.60
N ILE A 5 13.47 23.64 -3.68
CA ILE A 5 12.29 23.44 -4.54
C ILE A 5 11.03 23.81 -3.76
N PRO A 6 9.98 24.32 -4.43
CA PRO A 6 8.70 24.51 -3.77
C PRO A 6 8.16 23.14 -3.28
N PRO A 7 7.38 23.11 -2.19
CA PRO A 7 6.70 21.90 -1.77
C PRO A 7 5.81 21.34 -2.89
N LEU A 8 5.90 20.03 -3.09
CA LEU A 8 5.10 19.31 -4.08
C LEU A 8 3.96 18.58 -3.37
N SER A 9 2.77 18.62 -3.96
CA SER A 9 1.62 17.81 -3.56
C SER A 9 1.13 16.98 -4.74
N LEU A 10 0.70 15.74 -4.47
CA LEU A 10 0.14 14.84 -5.49
C LEU A 10 -1.38 15.01 -5.50
N GLY A 11 -1.95 15.25 -6.67
CA GLY A 11 -3.37 15.54 -6.83
C GLY A 11 -4.01 14.85 -8.03
N LEU A 12 -5.31 15.06 -8.18
CA LEU A 12 -6.10 14.63 -9.33
C LEU A 12 -6.72 15.86 -9.98
N GLY A 13 -6.66 15.93 -11.30
CA GLY A 13 -7.35 16.95 -12.10
C GLY A 13 -8.85 16.67 -12.24
N ASP A 14 -9.55 17.59 -12.91
CA ASP A 14 -11.00 17.52 -13.13
C ASP A 14 -11.45 16.27 -13.90
N ASN A 15 -10.57 15.66 -14.71
CA ASN A 15 -10.83 14.45 -15.48
C ASN A 15 -10.19 13.20 -14.84
N ASN A 16 -9.86 13.28 -13.54
CA ASN A 16 -9.20 12.21 -12.79
C ASN A 16 -7.80 11.84 -13.35
N GLU A 17 -7.14 12.79 -14.01
CA GLU A 17 -5.74 12.70 -14.40
C GLU A 17 -4.80 12.96 -13.21
N ASN A 18 -3.68 12.24 -13.15
CA ASN A 18 -2.69 12.45 -12.10
C ASN A 18 -1.94 13.76 -12.34
N LEU A 19 -2.02 14.69 -11.38
CA LEU A 19 -1.34 15.99 -11.42
C LEU A 19 -0.36 16.14 -10.25
N VAL A 20 0.67 16.95 -10.45
CA VAL A 20 1.52 17.45 -9.36
C VAL A 20 1.23 18.93 -9.16
N LEU A 21 0.85 19.29 -7.93
CA LEU A 21 0.55 20.65 -7.51
C LEU A 21 1.79 21.27 -6.85
N LEU A 22 2.10 22.50 -7.24
CA LEU A 22 3.20 23.30 -6.71
C LEU A 22 2.65 24.30 -5.70
N ASP A 23 3.05 24.17 -4.44
CA ASP A 23 2.66 25.12 -3.40
C ASP A 23 3.65 26.29 -3.39
N THR A 24 3.33 27.32 -4.17
CA THR A 24 4.11 28.56 -4.20
C THR A 24 3.41 29.62 -3.37
N ALA A 25 4.00 29.97 -2.23
CA ALA A 25 3.44 30.95 -1.28
C ALA A 25 3.15 32.35 -1.87
N GLU A 26 3.67 32.65 -3.06
CA GLU A 26 3.53 33.96 -3.72
C GLU A 26 2.35 34.04 -4.71
N GLU A 27 1.73 32.92 -5.09
CA GLU A 27 0.66 32.89 -6.09
C GLU A 27 -0.72 32.69 -5.45
N ALA A 28 -1.74 33.34 -6.03
CA ALA A 28 -3.13 33.23 -5.57
C ALA A 28 -3.79 31.88 -5.92
N ALA A 29 -3.19 31.10 -6.81
CA ALA A 29 -3.61 29.76 -7.20
C ALA A 29 -2.35 28.88 -7.34
N PRO A 30 -2.41 27.59 -6.94
CA PRO A 30 -1.29 26.67 -7.11
C PRO A 30 -1.02 26.45 -8.60
N SER A 31 0.26 26.39 -8.96
CA SER A 31 0.68 25.96 -10.29
C SER A 31 0.59 24.43 -10.39
N GLU A 32 0.21 23.90 -11.55
CA GLU A 32 0.00 22.47 -11.76
C GLU A 32 0.86 21.95 -12.91
N ALA A 33 1.34 20.70 -12.79
CA ALA A 33 2.02 19.98 -13.85
C ALA A 33 1.28 18.69 -14.16
N ALA A 34 0.95 18.46 -15.43
CA ALA A 34 0.24 17.27 -15.88
C ALA A 34 1.17 16.13 -16.34
N ASN A 35 2.46 16.41 -16.46
CA ASN A 35 3.47 15.44 -16.86
C ASN A 35 4.86 15.87 -16.37
N MET A 36 5.85 14.98 -16.52
CA MET A 36 7.21 15.24 -16.05
C MET A 36 7.90 16.39 -16.79
N ALA A 37 7.67 16.55 -18.10
CA ALA A 37 8.28 17.64 -18.87
C ALA A 37 7.81 19.02 -18.37
N GLU A 38 6.52 19.16 -18.09
CA GLU A 38 5.95 20.37 -17.47
C GLU A 38 6.50 20.60 -16.07
N LEU A 39 6.56 19.54 -15.25
CA LEU A 39 7.07 19.63 -13.88
C LEU A 39 8.53 20.09 -13.84
N LEU A 40 9.40 19.51 -14.68
CA LEU A 40 10.82 19.88 -14.74
C LEU A 40 11.04 21.28 -15.34
N ARG A 41 10.12 21.76 -16.18
CA ARG A 41 10.13 23.15 -16.66
C ARG A 41 9.78 24.13 -15.54
N LEU A 42 8.81 23.79 -14.70
CA LEU A 42 8.36 24.62 -13.59
C LEU A 42 9.33 24.56 -12.40
N VAL A 43 9.92 23.39 -12.14
CA VAL A 43 10.85 23.13 -11.04
C VAL A 43 12.13 22.45 -11.53
N PRO A 44 13.04 23.18 -12.21
CA PRO A 44 14.27 22.59 -12.76
C PRO A 44 15.17 21.94 -11.69
N GLY A 45 15.15 22.48 -10.47
CA GLY A 45 15.92 21.94 -9.33
C GLY A 45 15.54 20.50 -8.95
N LEU A 46 14.33 20.05 -9.31
CA LEU A 46 13.86 18.69 -9.03
C LEU A 46 14.71 17.61 -9.73
N ALA A 47 15.38 17.95 -10.83
CA ALA A 47 16.31 17.06 -11.54
C ALA A 47 17.69 16.91 -10.85
N SER A 48 17.77 17.17 -9.54
CA SER A 48 18.97 16.96 -8.73
C SER A 48 18.87 15.70 -7.87
N ASP A 49 20.02 15.13 -7.52
CA ASP A 49 20.10 13.96 -6.65
C ASP A 49 19.56 14.23 -5.23
N ALA A 50 19.70 15.46 -4.75
CA ALA A 50 19.15 15.93 -3.48
C ALA A 50 17.63 15.76 -3.38
N HIS A 51 16.92 15.81 -4.51
CA HIS A 51 15.46 15.73 -4.58
C HIS A 51 14.97 14.42 -5.23
N ALA A 52 15.79 13.37 -5.25
CA ALA A 52 15.45 12.10 -5.88
C ALA A 52 14.19 11.43 -5.31
N VAL A 53 13.88 11.65 -4.02
CA VAL A 53 12.65 11.14 -3.39
C VAL A 53 11.41 11.82 -3.97
N ASP A 54 11.40 13.15 -4.03
CA ASP A 54 10.28 13.91 -4.57
C ASP A 54 10.10 13.66 -6.07
N LEU A 55 11.21 13.51 -6.80
CA LEU A 55 11.20 13.11 -8.20
C LEU A 55 10.60 11.70 -8.38
N ALA A 56 10.97 10.72 -7.55
CA ALA A 56 10.40 9.37 -7.58
C ALA A 56 8.90 9.37 -7.29
N ARG A 57 8.44 10.18 -6.32
CA ARG A 57 7.01 10.35 -6.02
C ARG A 57 6.25 10.89 -7.24
N ALA A 58 6.76 11.93 -7.89
CA ALA A 58 6.15 12.51 -9.08
C ALA A 58 6.11 11.50 -10.25
N VAL A 59 7.23 10.82 -10.54
CA VAL A 59 7.31 9.77 -11.57
C VAL A 59 6.29 8.65 -11.31
N ASN A 60 6.22 8.16 -10.07
CA ASN A 60 5.27 7.13 -9.67
C ASN A 60 3.82 7.61 -9.83
N HIS A 61 3.50 8.81 -9.34
CA HIS A 61 2.16 9.38 -9.40
C HIS A 61 1.67 9.58 -10.84
N PHE A 62 2.47 10.17 -11.72
CA PHE A 62 2.06 10.33 -13.11
C PHE A 62 1.78 8.99 -13.80
N LYS A 63 2.55 7.94 -13.47
CA LYS A 63 2.42 6.64 -14.12
C LYS A 63 1.27 5.79 -13.57
N HIS A 64 1.16 5.70 -12.25
CA HIS A 64 0.31 4.74 -11.55
C HIS A 64 -0.64 5.38 -10.53
N GLY A 65 -0.63 6.70 -10.39
CA GLY A 65 -1.40 7.40 -9.37
C GLY A 65 -1.11 6.83 -7.99
N THR A 66 -2.14 6.27 -7.36
CA THR A 66 -2.11 5.72 -6.00
C THR A 66 -2.01 4.19 -5.95
N ASP A 67 -1.86 3.50 -7.08
CA ASP A 67 -1.75 2.03 -7.10
C ASP A 67 -0.44 1.54 -6.45
N TYR A 68 0.61 2.36 -6.55
CA TYR A 68 1.93 2.08 -6.00
C TYR A 68 2.36 3.22 -5.07
N ARG A 69 3.13 2.90 -4.03
CA ARG A 69 3.79 3.89 -3.16
C ARG A 69 5.29 3.74 -3.24
N VAL A 70 6.01 4.86 -3.31
CA VAL A 70 7.48 4.86 -3.27
C VAL A 70 7.96 4.37 -1.90
N ILE A 71 8.97 3.51 -1.89
CA ILE A 71 9.66 3.07 -0.68
C ILE A 71 10.78 4.08 -0.38
N GLU A 72 10.44 5.09 0.41
CA GLU A 72 11.36 6.20 0.72
C GLU A 72 12.37 5.83 1.81
N ASN A 73 11.89 5.08 2.81
CA ASN A 73 12.71 4.55 3.89
C ASN A 73 12.71 3.02 3.83
N PRO A 74 13.77 2.41 3.25
CA PRO A 74 13.87 0.95 3.13
C PRO A 74 13.83 0.22 4.47
N THR A 75 14.35 0.82 5.53
CA THR A 75 14.36 0.21 6.87
C THR A 75 12.97 0.14 7.46
N GLU A 76 12.21 1.23 7.38
CA GLU A 76 10.80 1.26 7.83
C GLU A 76 9.95 0.28 7.03
N PHE A 77 10.11 0.25 5.71
CA PHE A 77 9.40 -0.71 4.86
C PHE A 77 9.72 -2.15 5.24
N ALA A 78 11.01 -2.50 5.43
CA ALA A 78 11.42 -3.84 5.82
C ALA A 78 10.84 -4.25 7.18
N ASN A 79 10.81 -3.33 8.14
CA ASN A 79 10.22 -3.58 9.47
C ASN A 79 8.71 -3.81 9.37
N ALA A 80 7.99 -2.95 8.64
CA ALA A 80 6.55 -3.10 8.44
C ALA A 80 6.19 -4.41 7.70
N TYR A 81 6.98 -4.78 6.69
CA TYR A 81 6.78 -6.02 5.93
C TYR A 81 6.93 -7.26 6.82
N ARG A 82 8.01 -7.32 7.61
CA ARG A 82 8.24 -8.42 8.56
C ARG A 82 7.16 -8.49 9.62
N ALA A 83 6.79 -7.34 10.20
CA ALA A 83 5.71 -7.27 11.18
C ALA A 83 4.40 -7.81 10.61
N ARG A 84 4.03 -7.45 9.38
CA ARG A 84 2.82 -8.00 8.73
C ARG A 84 2.89 -9.53 8.59
N ILE A 85 4.02 -10.08 8.16
CA ILE A 85 4.22 -11.54 8.07
C ILE A 85 4.10 -12.25 9.42
N GLU A 86 4.58 -11.63 10.50
CA GLU A 86 4.50 -12.19 11.85
C GLU A 86 3.06 -12.25 12.37
N HIS A 87 2.20 -11.32 11.94
CA HIS A 87 0.77 -11.32 12.27
C HIS A 87 -0.05 -12.29 11.41
N GLU A 88 0.50 -12.80 10.31
CA GLU A 88 -0.18 -13.76 9.43
C GLU A 88 -0.05 -15.20 9.95
N ASN A 89 -1.18 -15.93 10.06
CA ASN A 89 -1.19 -17.32 10.54
C ASN A 89 -0.42 -18.25 9.57
N PRO A 90 0.70 -18.87 9.99
CA PRO A 90 1.53 -19.71 9.13
C PRO A 90 0.87 -21.03 8.70
N SER A 91 -0.19 -21.45 9.40
CA SER A 91 -0.93 -22.69 9.15
C SER A 91 -2.27 -22.46 8.46
N ALA A 92 -2.69 -21.20 8.27
CA ALA A 92 -3.92 -20.91 7.56
C ALA A 92 -3.77 -21.32 6.08
N GLU A 93 -4.79 -21.99 5.56
CA GLU A 93 -4.87 -22.33 4.14
C GLU A 93 -4.99 -21.07 3.28
N TRP A 94 -4.63 -21.20 2.00
CA TRP A 94 -4.86 -20.14 1.04
C TRP A 94 -6.37 -19.92 0.85
N GLN A 95 -6.78 -18.66 0.80
CA GLN A 95 -8.17 -18.27 0.60
C GLN A 95 -8.24 -17.24 -0.53
N GLU A 96 -9.15 -17.45 -1.48
CA GLU A 96 -9.38 -16.50 -2.55
C GLU A 96 -9.83 -15.15 -1.98
N GLY A 97 -9.28 -14.05 -2.52
CA GLY A 97 -9.57 -12.69 -2.06
C GLY A 97 -8.86 -12.26 -0.78
N VAL A 98 -8.11 -13.14 -0.11
CA VAL A 98 -7.33 -12.79 1.09
C VAL A 98 -5.85 -12.63 0.74
N VAL A 99 -5.38 -11.38 0.69
CA VAL A 99 -3.98 -11.06 0.38
C VAL A 99 -3.10 -11.25 1.61
N ARG A 100 -2.19 -12.24 1.55
CA ARG A 100 -1.19 -12.50 2.58
C ARG A 100 0.21 -12.42 2.00
N LEU A 101 1.11 -11.68 2.63
CA LEU A 101 2.50 -11.58 2.19
C LEU A 101 3.20 -12.93 2.21
N ARG A 102 2.83 -13.82 3.16
CA ARG A 102 3.38 -15.18 3.24
C ARG A 102 3.15 -16.02 1.99
N ASP A 103 2.12 -15.72 1.19
CA ASP A 103 1.83 -16.44 -0.06
C ASP A 103 2.73 -16.00 -1.21
N TYR A 104 3.36 -14.81 -1.11
CA TYR A 104 4.29 -14.28 -2.09
C TYR A 104 5.76 -14.53 -1.71
N GLY A 105 6.09 -14.45 -0.41
CA GLY A 105 7.43 -14.69 0.12
C GLY A 105 8.05 -13.45 0.75
N ILE A 106 9.38 -13.43 0.87
CA ILE A 106 10.15 -12.33 1.46
C ILE A 106 11.15 -11.80 0.42
N PRO A 107 11.18 -10.48 0.15
CA PRO A 107 12.20 -9.88 -0.72
C PRO A 107 13.55 -9.83 -0.02
N ASP A 108 14.64 -9.78 -0.79
CA ASP A 108 15.94 -9.38 -0.25
C ASP A 108 15.95 -7.87 0.04
N PHE A 109 15.66 -7.50 1.29
CA PHE A 109 15.62 -6.10 1.71
C PHE A 109 16.96 -5.37 1.56
N SER A 110 18.09 -6.07 1.43
CA SER A 110 19.39 -5.41 1.18
C SER A 110 19.49 -4.78 -0.21
N GLN A 111 18.66 -5.24 -1.15
CA GLN A 111 18.57 -4.66 -2.49
C GLN A 111 17.73 -3.38 -2.51
N ILE A 112 16.80 -3.20 -1.57
CA ILE A 112 15.93 -2.02 -1.52
C ILE A 112 16.74 -0.83 -0.98
N GLN A 113 16.99 0.14 -1.85
CA GLN A 113 17.75 1.35 -1.55
C GLN A 113 16.86 2.59 -1.64
N PRO A 114 17.22 3.72 -0.99
CA PRO A 114 16.50 4.97 -1.19
C PRO A 114 16.54 5.41 -2.66
N PRO A 115 15.54 6.18 -3.14
CA PRO A 115 15.54 6.74 -4.49
C PRO A 115 16.85 7.44 -4.83
N LYS A 116 17.35 7.20 -6.04
CA LYS A 116 18.64 7.75 -6.49
C LYS A 116 18.58 8.18 -7.94
N LEU A 117 19.04 9.40 -8.19
CA LEU A 117 19.26 9.94 -9.53
C LEU A 117 20.75 9.86 -9.87
N THR A 118 21.13 9.21 -10.97
CA THR A 118 22.52 9.14 -11.42
C THR A 118 22.58 9.27 -12.94
N GLY A 119 23.23 10.32 -13.45
CA GLY A 119 23.40 10.52 -14.89
C GLY A 119 22.07 10.65 -15.65
N GLY A 120 21.02 11.18 -15.01
CA GLY A 120 19.69 11.32 -15.60
C GLY A 120 18.80 10.08 -15.47
N LYS A 121 19.35 8.93 -15.06
CA LYS A 121 18.59 7.73 -14.72
C LYS A 121 18.13 7.79 -13.27
N LEU A 122 16.82 7.66 -13.05
CA LEU A 122 16.23 7.53 -11.72
C LEU A 122 15.97 6.06 -11.43
N THR A 123 16.50 5.56 -10.32
CA THR A 123 16.21 4.23 -9.79
C THR A 123 15.57 4.40 -8.41
N PHE A 124 14.45 3.74 -8.18
CA PHE A 124 13.78 3.70 -6.89
C PHE A 124 13.04 2.38 -6.71
N TYR A 125 12.49 2.15 -5.52
CA TYR A 125 11.64 0.99 -5.26
C TYR A 125 10.23 1.47 -4.92
N ALA A 126 9.22 0.73 -5.36
CA ALA A 126 7.83 1.01 -5.07
C ALA A 126 7.15 -0.24 -4.54
N ALA A 127 6.20 -0.09 -3.63
CA ALA A 127 5.36 -1.18 -3.17
C ALA A 127 3.96 -1.04 -3.78
N ASP A 128 3.45 -2.13 -4.32
CA ASP A 128 2.04 -2.23 -4.70
C ASP A 128 1.17 -2.00 -3.45
N ASN A 129 0.18 -1.11 -3.53
CA ASN A 129 -0.67 -0.77 -2.38
C ASN A 129 -1.72 -1.85 -2.07
N PHE A 130 -2.09 -2.68 -3.04
CA PHE A 130 -3.00 -3.80 -2.84
C PHE A 130 -2.26 -5.03 -2.29
N LEU A 131 -1.19 -5.45 -2.97
CA LEU A 131 -0.44 -6.65 -2.65
C LEU A 131 0.57 -6.44 -1.52
N GLY A 132 1.17 -5.25 -1.45
CA GLY A 132 2.25 -4.93 -0.51
C GLY A 132 3.63 -5.44 -0.93
N VAL A 133 3.76 -6.04 -2.12
CA VAL A 133 5.05 -6.56 -2.64
C VAL A 133 5.87 -5.45 -3.33
N PRO A 134 7.21 -5.49 -3.21
CA PRO A 134 8.06 -4.46 -3.79
C PRO A 134 8.42 -4.74 -5.26
N TYR A 135 8.62 -3.65 -5.99
CA TYR A 135 9.10 -3.57 -7.36
C TYR A 135 10.33 -2.65 -7.40
N GLU A 136 11.30 -3.01 -8.21
CA GLU A 136 12.36 -2.09 -8.64
C GLU A 136 11.85 -1.28 -9.82
N VAL A 137 12.05 0.03 -9.76
CA VAL A 137 11.57 0.97 -10.77
C VAL A 137 12.73 1.72 -11.37
N GLU A 138 12.83 1.66 -12.70
CA GLU A 138 13.86 2.36 -13.45
C GLU A 138 13.23 3.32 -14.46
N ALA A 139 13.66 4.58 -14.43
CA ALA A 139 13.38 5.55 -15.47
C ALA A 139 14.71 5.95 -16.12
N GLU A 140 15.00 5.39 -17.30
CA GLU A 140 16.24 5.61 -18.06
C GLU A 140 16.50 7.08 -18.38
N ASN A 141 15.42 7.85 -18.55
CA ASN A 141 15.44 9.30 -18.48
C ASN A 141 14.12 9.78 -17.85
N LEU A 142 14.09 11.01 -17.36
CA LEU A 142 12.96 11.51 -16.57
C LEU A 142 11.64 11.63 -17.37
N GLU A 143 11.72 11.81 -18.69
CA GLU A 143 10.53 11.88 -19.55
C GLU A 143 10.08 10.51 -20.06
N ALA A 144 10.89 9.46 -19.87
CA ALA A 144 10.54 8.11 -20.28
C ALA A 144 9.50 7.49 -19.35
N VAL A 145 8.76 6.54 -19.90
CA VAL A 145 7.87 5.69 -19.11
C VAL A 145 8.72 4.82 -18.19
N PRO A 146 8.55 4.90 -16.85
CA PRO A 146 9.29 4.05 -15.93
C PRO A 146 8.89 2.58 -16.08
N GLU A 147 9.86 1.68 -15.92
CA GLU A 147 9.66 0.24 -15.94
C GLU A 147 9.60 -0.31 -14.52
N TYR A 148 8.57 -1.12 -14.21
CA TYR A 148 8.34 -1.72 -12.90
C TYR A 148 8.67 -3.21 -12.96
N ASN A 149 9.78 -3.58 -12.34
CA ASN A 149 10.28 -4.95 -12.33
C ASN A 149 9.99 -5.60 -10.97
N PRO A 150 9.21 -6.69 -10.90
CA PRO A 150 8.92 -7.34 -9.63
C PRO A 150 10.20 -7.85 -9.00
N MET A 151 10.39 -7.56 -7.71
CA MET A 151 11.56 -8.07 -7.00
C MET A 151 11.46 -9.59 -6.79
N PRO A 152 12.58 -10.33 -6.89
CA PRO A 152 12.60 -11.74 -6.51
C PRO A 152 12.20 -11.92 -5.04
N LEU A 153 11.28 -12.86 -4.80
CA LEU A 153 10.79 -13.20 -3.46
C LEU A 153 11.22 -14.61 -3.09
N THR A 154 11.71 -14.77 -1.86
CA THR A 154 12.03 -16.08 -1.28
C THR A 154 10.79 -16.65 -0.61
N PRO A 155 10.28 -17.81 -1.04
CA PRO A 155 9.12 -18.43 -0.42
C PRO A 155 9.37 -18.74 1.07
N LEU A 156 8.36 -18.49 1.90
CA LEU A 156 8.40 -18.86 3.30
C LEU A 156 8.07 -20.36 3.49
N PRO A 157 8.68 -21.03 4.48
CA PRO A 157 8.29 -22.39 4.81
C PRO A 157 6.80 -22.42 5.21
N ARG A 158 6.02 -23.28 4.56
CA ARG A 158 4.68 -23.61 5.01
C ARG A 158 4.80 -24.49 6.25
N SER A 159 4.07 -24.15 7.31
CA SER A 159 3.92 -25.13 8.39
C SER A 159 3.24 -26.37 7.79
N PRO A 160 3.70 -27.59 8.11
CA PRO A 160 3.01 -28.78 7.66
C PRO A 160 1.55 -28.67 8.11
N ALA A 161 0.61 -29.00 7.22
CA ALA A 161 -0.79 -29.10 7.59
C ALA A 161 -0.88 -29.95 8.86
N PRO A 162 -1.69 -29.57 9.87
CA PRO A 162 -1.95 -30.47 10.99
C PRO A 162 -2.35 -31.81 10.37
N ALA A 163 -1.67 -32.89 10.77
CA ALA A 163 -1.99 -34.23 10.28
C ALA A 163 -3.50 -34.37 10.38
N ALA A 164 -4.18 -34.61 9.25
CA ALA A 164 -5.62 -34.79 9.22
C ALA A 164 -5.95 -35.78 10.34
N GLY A 165 -6.60 -35.29 11.40
CA GLY A 165 -6.99 -36.15 12.50
C GLY A 165 -7.74 -37.32 11.90
N ASN A 166 -7.35 -38.55 12.26
CA ASN A 166 -8.11 -39.73 11.89
C ASN A 166 -9.59 -39.45 12.18
N PRO A 167 -10.50 -39.60 11.20
CA PRO A 167 -11.94 -39.36 11.42
C PRO A 167 -12.61 -40.42 12.31
N GLU A 168 -11.86 -41.07 13.22
CA GLU A 168 -12.33 -42.15 14.08
C GLU A 168 -12.40 -41.74 15.57
N GLU A 169 -12.61 -40.46 15.89
CA GLU A 169 -13.26 -40.13 17.17
C GLU A 169 -14.77 -40.18 16.96
N GLU A 170 -15.24 -41.42 17.08
CA GLU A 170 -16.60 -41.85 17.42
C GLU A 170 -17.33 -40.78 18.24
N TYR A 171 -18.30 -40.10 17.60
CA TYR A 171 -19.21 -39.21 18.29
C TYR A 171 -20.04 -40.05 19.27
N GLU A 172 -19.65 -40.08 20.55
CA GLU A 172 -20.57 -40.45 21.62
C GLU A 172 -21.73 -39.45 21.58
N GLU A 173 -22.85 -39.87 20.97
CA GLU A 173 -24.13 -39.17 21.05
C GLU A 173 -24.51 -39.00 22.54
N LYS A 174 -24.19 -37.84 23.12
CA LYS A 174 -24.84 -37.42 24.36
C LYS A 174 -26.34 -37.30 24.09
N PRO A 175 -27.20 -37.96 24.87
CA PRO A 175 -28.64 -37.85 24.72
C PRO A 175 -29.08 -36.38 24.81
N ARG A 176 -29.85 -35.92 23.82
CA ARG A 176 -30.53 -34.62 23.87
C ARG A 176 -31.52 -34.63 25.04
N GLU A 177 -31.18 -33.94 26.13
CA GLU A 177 -32.18 -33.50 27.09
C GLU A 177 -33.13 -32.53 26.38
N LYS A 178 -34.43 -32.84 26.45
CA LYS A 178 -35.48 -31.96 25.94
C LYS A 178 -35.45 -30.64 26.72
N PRO A 179 -35.48 -29.48 26.06
CA PRO A 179 -35.84 -28.25 26.76
C PRO A 179 -37.30 -28.37 27.19
N GLU A 180 -37.51 -28.31 28.50
CA GLU A 180 -38.83 -28.11 29.08
C GLU A 180 -39.33 -26.71 28.69
N ASP A 181 -40.60 -26.72 28.34
CA ASP A 181 -41.50 -25.62 28.02
C ASP A 181 -41.65 -24.68 29.24
N GLU A 182 -42.34 -23.55 29.03
CA GLU A 182 -42.72 -22.52 30.01
C GLU A 182 -41.66 -21.41 30.20
N SER A 183 -41.96 -20.10 30.14
CA SER A 183 -43.23 -19.40 30.28
C SER A 183 -43.15 -18.00 29.67
N GLU A 184 -44.32 -17.56 29.23
CA GLU A 184 -44.77 -16.20 28.93
C GLU A 184 -44.11 -15.10 29.78
N GLY A 185 -43.69 -14.02 29.11
CA GLY A 185 -43.26 -12.77 29.73
C GLY A 185 -43.83 -11.61 28.93
N GLU A 186 -44.83 -10.97 29.51
CA GLU A 186 -45.72 -9.93 28.98
C GLU A 186 -44.99 -8.76 28.30
N ALA A 187 -45.57 -8.33 27.18
CA ALA A 187 -45.30 -7.03 26.58
C ALA A 187 -46.16 -5.98 27.29
N GLU A 188 -45.52 -5.06 28.01
CA GLU A 188 -46.14 -3.78 28.37
C GLU A 188 -45.69 -2.70 27.39
N GLU A 189 -46.66 -2.19 26.65
CA GLU A 189 -46.64 -0.90 25.97
C GLU A 189 -46.43 0.23 26.99
N GLU A 190 -45.54 1.17 26.70
CA GLU A 190 -45.87 2.58 26.93
C GLU A 190 -45.39 3.45 25.75
N PRO A 191 -46.26 4.36 25.25
CA PRO A 191 -45.89 5.38 24.28
C PRO A 191 -45.34 6.61 25.02
N ASN A 192 -44.32 7.27 24.47
CA ASN A 192 -44.10 8.66 24.84
C ASN A 192 -43.86 9.53 23.62
N ALA A 193 -44.73 10.52 23.49
CA ALA A 193 -44.72 11.59 22.53
C ALA A 193 -44.23 12.86 23.22
N ALA A 194 -43.38 13.64 22.54
CA ALA A 194 -43.19 15.10 22.62
C ALA A 194 -41.83 15.40 21.96
N ALA A 195 -41.71 16.15 20.86
CA ALA A 195 -42.05 17.56 20.63
C ALA A 195 -41.15 18.54 21.42
N GLU A 196 -40.80 19.66 20.74
CA GLU A 196 -39.96 20.81 21.15
C GLU A 196 -38.46 20.63 20.81
N ASP A 197 -37.77 21.49 20.07
CA ASP A 197 -38.02 22.82 19.45
C ASP A 197 -37.06 22.96 18.24
#